data_AF-A0A7J6SDR0-F1
#
_entry.id   AF-A0A7J6SDR0-F1
#
_cell.length_a   1.000
_cell.length_b   1.000
_cell.length_c   1.000
_cell.angle_alpha   90.00
_cell.angle_beta   90.00
_cell.angle_gamma   90.00
#
_symmetry.space_group_name_H-M   'P 1'
#
loop_
_entity.id
_entity.type
_entity.pdbx_description
1 polymer ?
#
loop_
_entity_poly.entity_id
_entity_poly.type
_entity_poly.pdbx_seq_one_letter_code
_entity_poly.pdbx_strand_id
1 'polypeptide(L)'
;IFYDQAKGDTSKSSQKDRLMRSSTRLPVQVTDADAVRFLINLIGDMHQPLHEGSLTDDFGRKTLVKLPDGSVMSLYELWDHDIIQSTIQNHPQFWWSGWTHIQRVDTNTYNADKKAWQEDNTAALTKWCQENAEFANQFIYTNPLTNERFPLGGDAPIEVDAALLDKWRQLLIQRILLAGSRTAIILNDILESSAAPGLRSGSIVTPPVADEIEIDDLEFGNGQPPRRRQRLDTTSDILLQLGVLAVVVVIGLAAYLVFMMVSKSKGKA
;
A
#
# COMPACT_ATOMS: atom_id res chain seq x y z
N ILE A 1 -3.46 26.30 -17.44
CA ILE A 1 -3.01 26.35 -18.85
C ILE A 1 -3.08 24.95 -19.48
N PHE A 2 -4.18 24.21 -19.28
CA PHE A 2 -4.36 22.86 -19.85
C PHE A 2 -5.82 22.54 -20.22
N TYR A 3 -6.74 23.52 -20.14
CA TYR A 3 -8.18 23.24 -20.23
C TYR A 3 -8.84 23.69 -21.55
N ASP A 4 -8.10 24.29 -22.49
CA ASP A 4 -8.71 24.99 -23.64
C ASP A 4 -8.48 24.34 -25.02
N GLN A 5 -8.00 23.09 -25.08
CA GLN A 5 -7.79 22.39 -26.36
C GLN A 5 -8.78 21.25 -26.66
N ALA A 6 -9.86 21.12 -25.89
CA ALA A 6 -10.89 20.08 -26.08
C ALA A 6 -12.13 20.52 -26.88
N LYS A 7 -12.01 21.52 -27.77
CA LYS A 7 -13.09 21.94 -28.70
C LYS A 7 -12.66 22.05 -30.17
N GLY A 8 -11.81 21.15 -30.64
CA GLY A 8 -11.47 21.01 -32.07
C GLY A 8 -12.08 19.76 -32.68
N ASP A 9 -12.89 19.93 -33.74
CA ASP A 9 -13.52 18.94 -34.62
C ASP A 9 -12.83 17.56 -34.66
N THR A 10 -13.54 16.53 -34.20
CA THR A 10 -13.05 15.15 -34.03
C THR A 10 -13.19 14.27 -35.27
N SER A 11 -13.62 14.81 -36.42
CA SER A 11 -13.99 13.99 -37.58
C SER A 11 -12.83 13.39 -38.40
N LYS A 12 -11.55 13.70 -38.13
CA LYS A 12 -10.43 13.26 -38.99
C LYS A 12 -9.10 12.88 -38.32
N SER A 13 -9.03 12.67 -37.00
CA SER A 13 -7.75 12.27 -36.37
C SER A 13 -7.66 10.77 -36.10
N SER A 14 -6.59 10.13 -36.59
CA SER A 14 -6.36 8.71 -36.31
C SER A 14 -6.00 8.52 -34.82
N GLN A 15 -6.28 7.34 -34.27
CA GLN A 15 -5.97 7.02 -32.86
C GLN A 15 -4.48 7.23 -32.51
N LYS A 16 -3.59 7.05 -33.49
CA LYS A 16 -2.16 7.36 -33.41
C LYS A 16 -1.91 8.87 -33.19
N ASP A 17 -2.65 9.73 -33.88
CA ASP A 17 -2.51 11.19 -33.75
C ASP A 17 -3.03 11.70 -32.40
N ARG A 18 -3.99 10.99 -31.79
CA ARG A 18 -4.46 11.29 -30.42
C ARG A 18 -3.43 10.91 -29.36
N LEU A 19 -2.82 9.73 -29.48
CA LEU A 19 -1.73 9.27 -28.59
C LEU A 19 -0.49 10.18 -28.69
N MET A 20 -0.21 10.70 -29.87
CA MET A 20 0.94 11.59 -30.10
C MET A 20 0.69 13.04 -29.65
N ARG A 21 -0.57 13.47 -29.46
CA ARG A 21 -0.92 14.83 -29.01
C ARG A 21 -1.02 14.99 -27.50
N SER A 22 -1.24 13.93 -26.72
CA SER A 22 -1.18 13.98 -25.25
C SER A 22 0.24 13.90 -24.70
N SER A 23 1.21 13.48 -25.52
CA SER A 23 2.64 13.60 -25.24
C SER A 23 3.13 15.02 -25.53
N THR A 24 2.63 16.01 -24.81
CA THR A 24 3.46 17.18 -24.48
C THR A 24 4.68 16.62 -23.77
N ARG A 25 5.74 16.39 -24.53
CA ARG A 25 6.91 15.62 -24.13
C ARG A 25 7.39 16.21 -22.80
N LEU A 26 7.35 15.40 -21.75
CA LEU A 26 8.23 15.61 -20.62
C LEU A 26 9.64 15.87 -21.19
N PRO A 27 10.44 16.77 -20.60
CA PRO A 27 11.79 17.08 -21.08
C PRO A 27 12.70 15.84 -21.16
N VAL A 28 12.24 14.72 -20.59
CA VAL A 28 12.87 13.40 -20.59
C VAL A 28 11.95 12.43 -21.34
N GLN A 29 12.51 11.56 -22.19
CA GLN A 29 11.75 10.45 -22.77
C GLN A 29 11.41 9.46 -21.65
N VAL A 30 10.16 9.03 -21.54
CA VAL A 30 9.69 8.10 -20.50
C VAL A 30 9.19 6.84 -21.21
N THR A 31 9.64 5.65 -20.80
CA THR A 31 9.10 4.38 -21.34
C THR A 31 7.78 4.01 -20.67
N ASP A 32 7.09 3.01 -21.21
CA ASP A 32 5.87 2.48 -20.59
C ASP A 32 6.15 1.95 -19.16
N ALA A 33 7.29 1.30 -18.95
CA ALA A 33 7.70 0.83 -17.62
C ALA A 33 7.98 1.98 -16.65
N ASP A 34 8.61 3.05 -17.12
CA ASP A 34 8.87 4.24 -16.30
C ASP A 34 7.56 4.96 -15.96
N ALA A 35 6.64 5.05 -16.92
CA ALA A 35 5.31 5.64 -16.70
C ALA A 35 4.51 4.86 -15.65
N VAL A 36 4.55 3.52 -15.68
CA VAL A 36 3.90 2.69 -14.65
C VAL A 36 4.54 2.89 -13.28
N ARG A 37 5.88 2.99 -13.20
CA ARG A 37 6.57 3.29 -11.93
C ARG A 37 6.17 4.65 -11.37
N PHE A 38 6.16 5.68 -12.22
CA PHE A 38 5.69 7.01 -11.81
C PHE A 38 4.24 6.97 -11.35
N LEU A 39 3.36 6.26 -12.07
CA LEU A 39 1.95 6.15 -11.69
C LEU A 39 1.78 5.53 -10.30
N ILE A 40 2.45 4.41 -10.03
CA ILE A 40 2.37 3.70 -8.75
C ILE A 40 2.90 4.61 -7.62
N ASN A 41 4.06 5.24 -7.81
CA ASN A 41 4.65 6.10 -6.79
C ASN A 41 3.81 7.35 -6.53
N LEU A 42 3.33 8.04 -7.58
CA LEU A 42 2.53 9.25 -7.44
C LEU A 42 1.18 8.97 -6.76
N ILE A 43 0.54 7.83 -7.06
CA ILE A 43 -0.68 7.43 -6.34
C ILE A 43 -0.36 7.10 -4.87
N GLY A 44 0.78 6.46 -4.60
CA GLY A 44 1.28 6.24 -3.23
C GLY A 44 1.46 7.56 -2.47
N ASP A 45 2.22 8.48 -3.04
CA ASP A 45 2.51 9.80 -2.48
C ASP A 45 1.24 10.63 -2.26
N MET A 46 0.27 10.57 -3.18
CA MET A 46 -1.03 11.24 -3.04
C MET A 46 -1.81 10.79 -1.79
N HIS A 47 -1.53 9.60 -1.27
CA HIS A 47 -2.19 9.07 -0.07
C HIS A 47 -1.39 9.29 1.22
N GLN A 48 -0.17 9.82 1.13
CA GLN A 48 0.59 10.34 2.27
C GLN A 48 -0.12 11.64 2.72
N PRO A 49 -0.70 11.70 3.93
CA PRO A 49 -1.57 12.81 4.32
C PRO A 49 -0.92 14.20 4.27
N LEU A 50 0.36 14.28 4.60
CA LEU A 50 1.11 15.53 4.65
C LEU A 50 1.55 16.02 3.27
N HIS A 51 1.54 15.19 2.21
CA HIS A 51 1.76 15.64 0.84
C HIS A 51 0.67 16.62 0.35
N GLU A 52 -0.52 16.56 0.96
CA GLU A 52 -1.62 17.53 0.76
C GLU A 52 -1.93 18.28 2.08
N GLY A 53 -0.91 18.44 2.93
CA GLY A 53 -0.99 19.07 4.23
C GLY A 53 -1.07 20.60 4.21
N SER A 54 -0.93 21.21 5.39
CA SER A 54 -1.00 22.65 5.58
C SER A 54 0.30 23.34 5.16
N LEU A 55 0.18 24.44 4.41
CA LEU A 55 1.31 25.33 4.11
C LEU A 55 1.84 26.05 5.35
N THR A 56 1.04 26.17 6.41
CA THR A 56 1.40 26.94 7.62
C THR A 56 2.62 26.36 8.34
N ASP A 57 2.77 25.04 8.32
CA ASP A 57 3.88 24.32 8.95
C ASP A 57 4.75 23.57 7.94
N ASP A 58 4.76 24.04 6.68
CA ASP A 58 5.51 23.43 5.59
C ASP A 58 5.21 21.93 5.47
N PHE A 59 3.92 21.60 5.39
CA PHE A 59 3.44 20.23 5.24
C PHE A 59 3.91 19.33 6.40
N GLY A 60 3.90 19.85 7.63
CA GLY A 60 4.39 19.13 8.81
C GLY A 60 5.90 19.14 9.04
N ARG A 61 6.71 19.76 8.16
CA ARG A 61 8.18 19.86 8.35
C ARG A 61 8.59 20.79 9.50
N LYS A 62 7.77 21.81 9.79
CA LYS A 62 8.00 22.76 10.90
C LYS A 62 7.32 22.37 12.20
N THR A 63 6.44 21.36 12.17
CA THR A 63 5.79 20.86 13.37
C THR A 63 6.65 19.75 13.95
N LEU A 64 7.22 19.97 15.13
CA LEU A 64 8.02 18.96 15.83
C LEU A 64 7.13 18.04 16.66
N VAL A 65 7.50 16.76 16.70
CA VAL A 65 6.88 15.73 17.54
C VAL A 65 7.95 15.07 18.39
N LYS A 66 7.57 14.65 19.59
CA LYS A 66 8.44 13.89 20.48
C LYS A 66 7.79 12.56 20.82
N LEU A 67 8.50 11.47 20.55
CA LEU A 67 8.00 10.11 20.73
C LEU A 67 8.22 9.60 22.16
N PRO A 68 7.58 8.48 22.56
CA PRO A 68 7.72 7.93 23.91
C PRO A 68 9.15 7.53 24.31
N ASP A 69 10.01 7.25 23.32
CA ASP A 69 11.43 6.95 23.53
C ASP A 69 12.31 8.20 23.71
N GLY A 70 11.71 9.39 23.60
CA GLY A 70 12.37 10.68 23.72
C GLY A 70 12.95 11.22 22.42
N SER A 71 12.84 10.50 21.29
CA SER A 71 13.27 11.01 19.99
C SER A 71 12.40 12.18 19.55
N VAL A 72 13.02 13.16 18.88
CA VAL A 72 12.35 14.36 18.37
C VAL A 72 12.61 14.46 16.88
N MET A 73 11.55 14.61 16.10
CA MET A 73 11.60 14.70 14.64
C MET A 73 10.47 15.61 14.13
N SER A 74 10.43 15.84 12.82
CA SER A 74 9.28 16.54 12.22
C SER A 74 8.07 15.62 12.11
N LEU A 75 6.85 16.19 12.14
CA LEU A 75 5.62 15.46 11.89
C LEU A 75 5.62 14.83 10.49
N TYR A 76 6.25 15.51 9.52
CA TYR A 76 6.49 14.97 8.18
C TYR A 76 7.30 13.69 8.21
N GLU A 77 8.48 13.72 8.84
CA GLU A 77 9.38 12.57 8.95
C GLU A 77 8.75 11.40 9.70
N LEU A 78 7.98 11.68 10.76
CA LEU A 78 7.25 10.66 11.49
C LEU A 78 6.32 9.85 10.56
N TRP A 79 5.53 10.55 9.74
CA TRP A 79 4.52 9.94 8.87
C TRP A 79 5.10 9.32 7.60
N ASP A 80 6.09 9.97 7.01
CA ASP A 80 6.73 9.52 5.76
C ASP A 80 7.66 8.33 5.99
N HIS A 81 8.26 8.23 7.18
CA HIS A 81 9.32 7.27 7.44
C HIS A 81 9.16 6.50 8.76
N ASP A 82 9.13 7.19 9.90
CA ASP A 82 9.39 6.54 11.20
C ASP A 82 8.27 5.57 11.65
N ILE A 83 6.99 5.90 11.39
CA ILE A 83 5.89 4.97 11.66
C ILE A 83 6.05 3.68 10.83
N ILE A 84 6.52 3.79 9.58
CA ILE A 84 6.76 2.62 8.71
C ILE A 84 7.91 1.79 9.28
N GLN A 85 9.06 2.42 9.55
CA GLN A 85 10.23 1.72 10.06
C GLN A 85 9.97 1.05 11.39
N SER A 86 9.37 1.77 12.34
CA SER A 86 8.99 1.20 13.63
C SER A 86 7.98 0.06 13.48
N THR A 87 7.07 0.11 12.51
CA THR A 87 6.14 -1.01 12.22
C THR A 87 6.90 -2.22 11.68
N ILE A 88 7.85 -2.03 10.77
CA ILE A 88 8.67 -3.11 10.21
C ILE A 88 9.50 -3.77 11.32
N GLN A 89 10.14 -2.96 12.16
CA GLN A 89 11.02 -3.43 13.24
C GLN A 89 10.25 -4.13 14.36
N ASN A 90 9.13 -3.55 14.81
CA ASN A 90 8.37 -4.07 15.95
C ASN A 90 7.37 -5.16 15.54
N HIS A 91 6.92 -5.17 14.28
CA HIS A 91 5.93 -6.11 13.77
C HIS A 91 6.35 -6.73 12.41
N PRO A 92 7.56 -7.33 12.29
CA PRO A 92 8.06 -7.83 11.02
C PRO A 92 7.17 -8.94 10.45
N GLN A 93 6.61 -9.79 11.31
CA GLN A 93 5.70 -10.86 10.87
C GLN A 93 4.41 -10.32 10.28
N PHE A 94 3.90 -9.19 10.81
CA PHE A 94 2.76 -8.51 10.21
C PHE A 94 3.18 -7.90 8.87
N TRP A 95 4.27 -7.12 8.83
CA TRP A 95 4.66 -6.36 7.65
C TRP A 95 4.95 -7.24 6.44
N TRP A 96 5.66 -8.35 6.65
CA TRP A 96 6.01 -9.30 5.59
C TRP A 96 4.92 -10.34 5.30
N SER A 97 3.77 -10.26 5.97
CA SER A 97 2.59 -11.08 5.67
C SER A 97 1.74 -10.49 4.53
N GLY A 98 0.63 -11.15 4.19
CA GLY A 98 -0.35 -10.66 3.22
C GLY A 98 -1.34 -9.63 3.77
N TRP A 99 -0.92 -8.69 4.62
CA TRP A 99 -1.82 -7.66 5.16
C TRP A 99 -2.33 -6.67 4.10
N THR A 100 -1.67 -6.61 2.94
CA THR A 100 -2.08 -5.84 1.76
C THR A 100 -3.08 -6.58 0.86
N HIS A 101 -3.68 -7.67 1.35
CA HIS A 101 -4.66 -8.46 0.59
C HIS A 101 -5.95 -7.67 0.28
N ILE A 102 -6.55 -7.91 -0.88
CA ILE A 102 -7.77 -7.20 -1.34
C ILE A 102 -8.94 -7.25 -0.34
N GLN A 103 -9.05 -8.33 0.44
CA GLN A 103 -10.07 -8.46 1.49
C GLN A 103 -9.89 -7.48 2.66
N ARG A 104 -8.75 -6.80 2.76
CA ARG A 104 -8.49 -5.76 3.76
C ARG A 104 -8.94 -4.38 3.30
N VAL A 105 -9.25 -4.23 2.01
CA VAL A 105 -9.83 -3.01 1.46
C VAL A 105 -11.32 -3.00 1.79
N ASP A 106 -11.86 -1.85 2.18
CA ASP A 106 -13.29 -1.67 2.29
C ASP A 106 -13.92 -1.77 0.89
N THR A 107 -14.68 -2.85 0.66
CA THR A 107 -15.36 -3.12 -0.60
C THR A 107 -16.30 -1.98 -1.01
N ASN A 108 -16.91 -1.28 -0.06
CA ASN A 108 -17.79 -0.15 -0.36
C ASN A 108 -16.98 1.03 -0.91
N THR A 109 -15.88 1.38 -0.24
CA THR A 109 -14.95 2.42 -0.69
C THR A 109 -14.35 2.07 -2.04
N TYR A 110 -13.90 0.82 -2.23
CA TYR A 110 -13.37 0.35 -3.51
C TYR A 110 -14.37 0.51 -4.65
N ASN A 111 -15.62 0.06 -4.45
CA ASN A 111 -16.66 0.16 -5.48
C ASN A 111 -17.04 1.62 -5.75
N ALA A 112 -17.05 2.47 -4.73
CA ALA A 112 -17.31 3.90 -4.88
C ALA A 112 -16.18 4.59 -5.67
N ASP A 113 -14.92 4.29 -5.35
CA ASP A 113 -13.75 4.81 -6.07
C ASP A 113 -13.69 4.30 -7.51
N LYS A 114 -14.02 3.02 -7.74
CA LYS A 114 -14.09 2.44 -9.08
C LYS A 114 -15.15 3.15 -9.92
N LYS A 115 -16.32 3.39 -9.33
CA LYS A 115 -17.40 4.13 -9.99
C LYS A 115 -16.99 5.58 -10.28
N ALA A 116 -16.41 6.27 -9.31
CA ALA A 116 -15.92 7.64 -9.49
C ALA A 116 -14.88 7.71 -10.61
N TRP A 117 -13.94 6.75 -10.69
CA TRP A 117 -12.98 6.67 -11.78
C TRP A 117 -13.67 6.45 -13.15
N GLN A 118 -14.67 5.58 -13.22
CA GLN A 118 -15.39 5.31 -14.47
C GLN A 118 -16.22 6.52 -14.96
N GLU A 119 -16.80 7.29 -14.03
CA GLU A 119 -17.64 8.46 -14.35
C GLU A 119 -16.80 9.73 -14.61
N ASP A 120 -15.79 9.98 -13.78
CA ASP A 120 -15.05 11.25 -13.76
C ASP A 120 -13.63 11.13 -14.35
N ASN A 121 -13.13 9.91 -14.60
CA ASN A 121 -11.79 9.63 -15.12
C ASN A 121 -10.71 10.37 -14.29
N THR A 122 -9.78 11.07 -14.93
CA THR A 122 -8.70 11.80 -14.26
C THR A 122 -9.19 12.86 -13.27
N ALA A 123 -10.44 13.34 -13.37
CA ALA A 123 -10.98 14.28 -12.37
C ALA A 123 -11.20 13.63 -10.99
N ALA A 124 -11.32 12.30 -10.92
CA ALA A 124 -11.34 11.57 -9.65
C ALA A 124 -10.05 11.74 -8.84
N LEU A 125 -8.90 11.98 -9.50
CA LEU A 125 -7.62 12.24 -8.81
C LEU A 125 -7.71 13.50 -7.93
N THR A 126 -8.29 14.58 -8.45
CA THR A 126 -8.49 15.82 -7.70
C THR A 126 -9.35 15.59 -6.46
N LYS A 127 -10.39 14.78 -6.59
CA LYS A 127 -11.26 14.41 -5.47
C LYS A 127 -10.50 13.61 -4.42
N TRP A 128 -9.68 12.64 -4.84
CA TRP A 128 -8.85 11.86 -3.93
C TRP A 128 -7.77 12.68 -3.21
N CYS A 129 -7.17 13.67 -3.88
CA CYS A 129 -6.29 14.67 -3.24
C CYS A 129 -7.05 15.48 -2.17
N GLN A 130 -8.26 15.95 -2.48
CA GLN A 130 -9.09 16.70 -1.53
C GLN A 130 -9.45 15.85 -0.30
N GLU A 131 -9.83 14.59 -0.51
CA GLU A 131 -10.07 13.63 0.57
C GLU A 131 -8.81 13.39 1.42
N ASN A 132 -7.61 13.41 0.81
CA ASN A 132 -6.35 13.31 1.55
C ASN A 132 -6.09 14.55 2.42
N ALA A 133 -6.35 15.75 1.89
CA ALA A 133 -6.22 16.99 2.65
C ALA A 133 -7.20 17.06 3.83
N GLU A 134 -8.45 16.63 3.61
CA GLU A 134 -9.46 16.51 4.66
C GLU A 134 -9.05 15.50 5.73
N PHE A 135 -8.53 14.34 5.30
CA PHE A 135 -7.99 13.34 6.21
C PHE A 135 -6.83 13.89 7.05
N ALA A 136 -5.91 14.65 6.43
CA ALA A 136 -4.81 15.30 7.12
C ALA A 136 -5.32 16.27 8.21
N ASN A 137 -6.29 17.10 7.87
CA ASN A 137 -6.92 18.03 8.79
C ASN A 137 -7.58 17.31 9.99
N GLN A 138 -8.32 16.24 9.72
CA GLN A 138 -9.11 15.54 10.72
C GLN A 138 -8.29 14.64 11.65
N PHE A 139 -7.24 14.00 11.15
CA PHE A 139 -6.57 12.93 11.88
C PHE A 139 -5.08 13.15 12.17
N ILE A 140 -4.47 14.16 11.54
CA ILE A 140 -3.03 14.41 11.63
C ILE A 140 -2.78 15.73 12.34
N TYR A 141 -3.45 16.80 11.89
CA TYR A 141 -3.42 18.11 12.53
C TYR A 141 -4.36 18.23 13.73
N THR A 142 -5.22 17.23 13.91
CA THR A 142 -6.14 17.10 15.03
C THR A 142 -5.88 15.76 15.68
N ASN A 143 -5.76 15.74 17.00
CA ASN A 143 -5.56 14.53 17.76
C ASN A 143 -6.76 13.59 17.55
N PRO A 144 -6.59 12.42 16.91
CA PRO A 144 -7.69 11.52 16.58
C PRO A 144 -8.31 10.82 17.80
N LEU A 145 -7.71 10.96 18.99
CA LEU A 145 -8.21 10.40 20.25
C LEU A 145 -9.02 11.43 21.06
N THR A 146 -8.62 12.70 21.03
CA THR A 146 -9.25 13.77 21.83
C THR A 146 -10.05 14.77 21.01
N ASN A 147 -9.90 14.78 19.68
CA ASN A 147 -10.39 15.80 18.75
C ASN A 147 -9.85 17.22 19.02
N GLU A 148 -8.73 17.34 19.74
CA GLU A 148 -8.08 18.63 19.97
C GLU A 148 -7.09 18.95 18.85
N ARG A 149 -7.06 20.21 18.42
CA ARG A 149 -6.16 20.63 17.35
C ARG A 149 -4.74 20.82 17.88
N PHE A 150 -3.75 20.30 17.15
CA PHE A 150 -2.35 20.49 17.52
C PHE A 150 -1.85 21.91 17.23
N PRO A 151 -0.91 22.42 18.04
CA PRO A 151 -0.24 23.69 17.75
C PRO A 151 0.77 23.49 16.61
N LEU A 152 0.41 23.93 15.41
CA LEU A 152 1.25 23.77 14.21
C LEU A 152 2.38 24.78 14.17
N GLY A 153 3.57 24.35 13.75
CA GLY A 153 4.72 25.23 13.50
C GLY A 153 5.27 25.96 14.73
N GLY A 154 5.00 25.46 15.94
CA GLY A 154 5.57 25.99 17.19
C GLY A 154 6.95 25.41 17.51
N ASP A 155 7.68 26.09 18.39
CA ASP A 155 9.02 25.67 18.82
C ASP A 155 9.00 24.47 19.79
N ALA A 156 7.87 24.24 20.45
CA ALA A 156 7.69 23.14 21.40
C ALA A 156 7.18 21.88 20.68
N PRO A 157 7.84 20.71 20.85
CA PRO A 157 7.35 19.47 20.26
C PRO A 157 5.99 19.05 20.81
N ILE A 158 5.14 18.51 19.94
CA ILE A 158 3.93 17.79 20.33
C ILE A 158 4.38 16.47 20.98
N GLU A 159 4.03 16.27 22.24
CA GLU A 159 4.27 15.00 22.92
C GLU A 159 3.30 13.93 22.35
N VAL A 160 3.87 12.89 21.76
CA VAL A 160 3.14 11.77 21.17
C VAL A 160 3.22 10.59 22.12
N ASP A 161 2.09 10.25 22.74
CA ASP A 161 2.02 9.06 23.57
C ASP A 161 1.88 7.77 22.72
N ALA A 162 2.02 6.61 23.39
CA ALA A 162 1.94 5.32 22.72
C ALA A 162 0.56 5.07 22.07
N ALA A 163 -0.53 5.61 22.63
CA ALA A 163 -1.87 5.41 22.09
C ALA A 163 -2.08 6.22 20.81
N LEU A 164 -1.59 7.46 20.77
CA LEU A 164 -1.62 8.32 19.60
C LEU A 164 -0.76 7.72 18.48
N LEU A 165 0.45 7.27 18.81
CA LEU A 165 1.34 6.62 17.83
C LEU A 165 0.70 5.34 17.25
N ASP A 166 0.06 4.52 18.09
CA ASP A 166 -0.66 3.33 17.65
C ASP A 166 -1.83 3.68 16.72
N LYS A 167 -2.60 4.72 17.07
CA LYS A 167 -3.71 5.20 16.25
C LYS A 167 -3.23 5.71 14.89
N TRP A 168 -2.14 6.47 14.86
CA TRP A 168 -1.53 6.93 13.61
C TRP A 168 -0.98 5.79 12.76
N ARG A 169 -0.39 4.74 13.36
CA ARG A 169 0.00 3.52 12.64
C ARG A 169 -1.19 2.84 11.97
N GLN A 170 -2.32 2.70 12.67
CA GLN A 170 -3.53 2.12 12.08
C GLN A 170 -4.06 2.95 10.90
N LEU A 171 -4.04 4.28 11.03
CA LEU A 171 -4.44 5.20 9.99
C LEU A 171 -3.50 5.14 8.77
N LEU A 172 -2.19 5.07 8.98
CA LEU A 172 -1.20 4.87 7.92
C LEU A 172 -1.48 3.59 7.12
N ILE A 173 -1.70 2.47 7.81
CA ILE A 173 -2.04 1.18 7.18
C ILE A 173 -3.30 1.31 6.31
N GLN A 174 -4.32 2.03 6.77
CA GLN A 174 -5.53 2.30 5.99
C GLN A 174 -5.23 3.11 4.72
N ARG A 175 -4.38 4.15 4.82
CA ARG A 175 -3.96 4.95 3.65
C ARG A 175 -3.19 4.13 2.63
N ILE A 176 -2.29 3.24 3.07
CA ILE A 176 -1.55 2.34 2.17
C ILE A 176 -2.50 1.39 1.43
N LEU A 177 -3.49 0.82 2.12
CA LEU A 177 -4.50 -0.04 1.50
C LEU A 177 -5.34 0.71 0.47
N LEU A 178 -5.74 1.95 0.79
CA LEU A 178 -6.50 2.81 -0.12
C LEU A 178 -5.68 3.20 -1.37
N ALA A 179 -4.39 3.53 -1.19
CA ALA A 179 -3.49 3.81 -2.30
C ALA A 179 -3.35 2.60 -3.24
N GLY A 180 -3.15 1.41 -2.67
CA GLY A 180 -3.06 0.16 -3.43
C GLY A 180 -4.36 -0.14 -4.19
N SER A 181 -5.52 0.10 -3.56
CA SER A 181 -6.82 -0.15 -4.19
C SER A 181 -7.09 0.79 -5.37
N ARG A 182 -6.79 2.08 -5.24
CA ARG A 182 -6.92 3.07 -6.32
C ARG A 182 -5.91 2.85 -7.44
N THR A 183 -4.69 2.43 -7.09
CA THR A 183 -3.69 1.99 -8.07
C THR A 183 -4.22 0.82 -8.90
N ALA A 184 -4.83 -0.18 -8.26
CA ALA A 184 -5.42 -1.32 -8.96
C ALA A 184 -6.58 -0.92 -9.88
N ILE A 185 -7.46 0.00 -9.44
CA ILE A 185 -8.55 0.54 -10.27
C ILE A 185 -8.00 1.15 -11.55
N ILE A 186 -7.02 2.04 -11.44
CA ILE A 186 -6.45 2.75 -12.59
C ILE A 186 -5.71 1.79 -13.52
N LEU A 187 -4.86 0.90 -12.97
CA LEU A 187 -4.10 -0.05 -13.78
C LEU A 187 -5.01 -1.03 -14.53
N ASN A 188 -6.08 -1.52 -13.88
CA ASN A 188 -7.05 -2.39 -14.55
C ASN A 188 -7.73 -1.66 -15.71
N ASP A 189 -8.16 -0.42 -15.52
CA ASP A 189 -8.77 0.40 -16.57
C ASP A 189 -7.79 0.67 -17.73
N ILE A 190 -6.52 0.97 -17.44
CA ILE A 190 -5.47 1.14 -18.47
C ILE A 190 -5.29 -0.16 -19.27
N LEU A 191 -5.22 -1.32 -18.59
CA LEU A 191 -5.01 -2.61 -19.23
C LEU A 191 -6.24 -3.07 -20.03
N GLU A 192 -7.45 -2.84 -19.54
CA GLU A 192 -8.72 -3.18 -20.20
C GLU A 192 -9.04 -2.26 -21.39
N SER A 193 -8.75 -0.96 -21.27
CA SER A 193 -8.93 0.02 -22.36
C SER A 193 -7.87 -0.12 -23.45
N SER A 194 -6.68 -0.63 -23.11
CA SER A 194 -5.68 -1.02 -24.09
C SER A 194 -6.10 -2.35 -24.73
N ALA A 195 -6.52 -2.34 -25.99
CA ALA A 195 -6.59 -3.56 -26.81
C ALA A 195 -5.16 -4.06 -27.13
N ALA A 196 -4.31 -4.27 -26.11
CA ALA A 196 -2.86 -4.13 -26.14
C ALA A 196 -2.17 -4.85 -27.30
N PRO A 197 -1.82 -4.16 -28.40
CA PRO A 197 -0.81 -4.63 -29.33
C PRO A 197 0.53 -4.18 -28.73
N GLY A 198 1.05 -4.98 -27.78
CA GLY A 198 2.41 -4.86 -27.24
C GLY A 198 2.73 -3.56 -26.49
N LEU A 199 2.65 -3.60 -25.16
CA LEU A 199 3.43 -2.69 -24.31
C LEU A 199 4.88 -2.69 -24.83
N ARG A 200 5.44 -1.51 -25.08
CA ARG A 200 6.80 -1.43 -25.61
C ARG A 200 7.76 -1.91 -24.52
N SER A 201 8.52 -2.96 -24.82
CA SER A 201 9.49 -3.51 -23.89
C SER A 201 10.64 -2.52 -23.66
N GLY A 202 10.95 -2.23 -22.39
CA GLY A 202 12.10 -1.41 -21.97
C GLY A 202 11.78 -0.45 -20.82
N SER A 203 12.68 -0.35 -19.84
CA SER A 203 12.74 0.74 -18.85
C SER A 203 14.05 1.50 -19.08
N ILE A 204 14.05 2.83 -18.99
CA ILE A 204 15.32 3.59 -19.01
C ILE A 204 16.15 3.26 -17.77
N VAL A 205 15.46 2.97 -16.67
CA VAL A 205 16.08 2.44 -15.46
C VAL A 205 16.22 0.92 -15.64
N THR A 206 17.40 0.53 -16.13
CA THR A 206 17.81 -0.87 -16.15
C THR A 206 18.13 -1.25 -14.70
N PRO A 207 17.34 -2.11 -14.03
CA PRO A 207 17.76 -2.62 -12.74
C PRO A 207 19.09 -3.39 -12.94
N PRO A 208 20.01 -3.39 -11.96
CA PRO A 208 21.15 -4.28 -11.99
C PRO A 208 20.67 -5.73 -12.23
N VAL A 209 21.51 -6.56 -12.85
CA VAL A 209 21.22 -7.99 -13.01
C VAL A 209 20.83 -8.53 -11.63
N ALA A 210 19.81 -9.40 -11.54
CA ALA A 210 19.26 -9.86 -10.27
C ALA A 210 20.30 -10.52 -9.32
N ASP A 211 21.49 -10.82 -9.83
CA ASP A 211 22.64 -11.37 -9.11
C ASP A 211 23.63 -10.28 -8.61
N GLU A 212 23.49 -9.04 -9.07
CA GLU A 212 24.21 -7.83 -8.64
C GLU A 212 23.35 -6.88 -7.78
N ILE A 213 22.06 -7.20 -7.60
CA ILE A 213 21.26 -6.55 -6.57
C ILE A 213 21.71 -7.14 -5.22
N GLU A 214 22.82 -6.62 -4.70
CA GLU A 214 22.98 -6.51 -3.26
C GLU A 214 21.83 -5.61 -2.83
N ILE A 215 20.74 -6.23 -2.35
CA ILE A 215 19.79 -5.51 -1.52
C ILE A 215 20.65 -5.12 -0.33
N ASP A 216 21.05 -3.85 -0.29
CA ASP A 216 21.81 -3.35 0.84
C ASP A 216 20.85 -3.44 2.03
N ASP A 217 21.00 -4.51 2.81
CA ASP A 217 20.23 -4.78 4.03
C ASP A 217 20.36 -3.61 5.05
N LEU A 218 21.26 -2.65 4.77
CA LEU A 218 21.39 -1.37 5.45
C LEU A 218 20.23 -0.40 5.19
N GLU A 219 19.62 -0.38 3.99
CA GLU A 219 18.50 0.53 3.68
C GLU A 219 17.16 0.04 4.28
N PHE A 220 17.07 -1.28 4.53
CA PHE A 220 15.96 -1.96 5.19
C PHE A 220 16.46 -2.66 6.45
N GLY A 221 16.96 -1.87 7.40
CA GLY A 221 17.82 -2.27 8.53
C GLY A 221 17.66 -3.71 9.08
N ASN A 222 18.77 -4.44 9.12
CA ASN A 222 19.21 -5.54 10.02
C ASN A 222 18.21 -6.60 10.55
N GLY A 223 16.96 -6.62 10.13
CA GLY A 223 15.89 -7.44 10.69
C GLY A 223 15.22 -8.40 9.72
N GLN A 224 15.63 -8.43 8.44
CA GLN A 224 15.11 -9.42 7.50
C GLN A 224 15.69 -10.80 7.81
N PRO A 225 14.87 -11.81 8.17
CA PRO A 225 15.31 -13.19 7.99
C PRO A 225 15.55 -13.40 6.48
N PRO A 226 16.64 -14.07 6.08
CA PRO A 226 16.94 -14.27 4.67
C PRO A 226 15.70 -14.88 4.00
N ARG A 227 15.19 -14.21 2.95
CA ARG A 227 14.14 -14.78 2.11
C ARG A 227 14.71 -16.06 1.51
N ARG A 228 14.42 -17.20 2.16
CA ARG A 228 14.75 -18.52 1.66
C ARG A 228 14.06 -18.61 0.31
N ARG A 229 14.83 -18.49 -0.78
CA ARG A 229 14.40 -18.94 -2.12
C ARG A 229 14.21 -20.44 -2.01
N GLN A 230 13.10 -20.86 -1.43
CA GLN A 230 12.67 -22.23 -1.50
C GLN A 230 12.21 -22.41 -2.94
N ARG A 231 13.05 -23.06 -3.76
CA ARG A 231 12.51 -23.72 -4.96
C ARG A 231 11.34 -24.55 -4.45
N LEU A 232 10.14 -24.22 -4.90
CA LEU A 232 8.97 -25.06 -4.72
C LEU A 232 9.25 -26.34 -5.52
N ASP A 233 9.94 -27.30 -4.90
CA ASP A 233 9.96 -28.67 -5.35
C ASP A 233 8.60 -29.24 -4.95
N THR A 234 7.65 -29.07 -5.88
CA THR A 234 6.24 -29.43 -5.71
C THR A 234 6.07 -30.87 -5.24
N THR A 235 7.03 -31.74 -5.54
CA THR A 235 7.05 -33.15 -5.14
C THR A 235 7.25 -33.32 -3.63
N SER A 236 8.17 -32.57 -3.01
CA SER A 236 8.44 -32.70 -1.57
C SER A 236 7.33 -32.08 -0.71
N ASP A 237 6.74 -30.98 -1.17
CA ASP A 237 5.66 -30.31 -0.43
C ASP A 237 4.37 -31.15 -0.44
N ILE A 238 4.07 -31.84 -1.55
CA ILE A 238 2.97 -32.81 -1.62
C ILE A 238 3.21 -33.99 -0.67
N LEU A 239 4.43 -34.54 -0.63
CA LEU A 239 4.76 -35.64 0.27
C LEU A 239 4.65 -35.24 1.75
N LEU A 240 5.04 -34.01 2.09
CA LEU A 240 4.93 -33.49 3.45
C LEU A 240 3.47 -33.30 3.86
N GLN A 241 2.64 -32.75 2.96
CA GLN A 241 1.19 -32.61 3.20
C GLN A 241 0.48 -33.96 3.34
N LEU A 242 0.84 -34.95 2.50
CA LEU A 242 0.31 -36.32 2.62
C LEU A 242 0.75 -36.99 3.93
N GLY A 243 1.99 -36.75 4.37
CA GLY A 243 2.49 -37.24 5.66
C GLY A 243 1.72 -36.66 6.85
N VAL A 244 1.48 -35.35 6.86
CA VAL A 244 0.69 -34.68 7.90
C VAL A 244 -0.75 -35.19 7.90
N LEU A 245 -1.38 -35.35 6.73
CA LEU A 245 -2.72 -35.89 6.61
C LEU A 245 -2.81 -37.32 7.18
N ALA A 246 -1.84 -38.17 6.89
CA ALA A 246 -1.78 -39.54 7.42
C ALA A 246 -1.72 -39.54 8.96
N VAL A 247 -0.92 -38.66 9.56
CA VAL A 247 -0.83 -38.55 11.03
C VAL A 247 -2.17 -38.13 11.63
N VAL A 248 -2.86 -37.14 11.04
CA VAL A 248 -4.17 -36.68 11.51
C VAL A 248 -5.21 -37.79 11.43
N VAL A 249 -5.21 -38.58 10.34
CA VAL A 249 -6.12 -39.73 10.17
C VAL A 249 -5.86 -40.81 11.21
N VAL A 250 -4.59 -41.13 11.50
CA VAL A 250 -4.22 -42.13 12.52
C VAL A 250 -4.66 -41.68 13.91
N ILE A 251 -4.44 -40.41 14.26
CA ILE A 251 -4.89 -39.85 15.55
C ILE A 251 -6.42 -39.88 15.64
N GLY A 252 -7.13 -39.50 14.57
CA GLY A 252 -8.59 -39.56 14.51
C GLY A 252 -9.15 -40.97 14.69
N LEU A 253 -8.55 -41.96 14.03
CA LEU A 253 -8.92 -43.38 14.17
C LEU A 253 -8.64 -43.91 15.59
N ALA A 254 -7.51 -43.55 16.18
CA ALA A 254 -7.19 -43.93 17.56
C ALA A 254 -8.20 -43.34 18.55
N ALA A 255 -8.54 -42.05 18.40
CA ALA A 255 -9.55 -41.39 19.22
C ALA A 255 -10.94 -42.04 19.06
N TYR A 256 -11.31 -42.40 17.82
CA TYR A 256 -12.58 -43.10 17.54
C TYR A 256 -12.63 -44.49 18.19
N LEU A 257 -11.54 -45.25 18.12
CA LEU A 257 -11.45 -46.58 18.75
C LEU A 257 -11.53 -46.48 20.29
N VAL A 258 -10.85 -45.50 20.89
CA VAL A 258 -10.96 -45.23 22.33
C VAL A 258 -12.39 -44.87 22.72
N PHE A 259 -13.05 -43.99 21.95
CA PHE A 259 -14.44 -43.62 22.17
C PHE A 259 -15.38 -44.83 22.08
N MET A 260 -15.19 -45.70 21.09
CA MET A 260 -15.97 -46.94 20.93
C MET A 260 -15.76 -47.92 22.08
N MET A 261 -14.53 -48.08 22.59
CA MET A 261 -14.26 -48.93 23.75
C MET A 261 -14.91 -48.39 25.03
N VAL A 262 -14.84 -47.07 25.26
CA VAL A 262 -15.48 -46.41 26.41
C VAL A 262 -17.01 -46.50 26.32
N SER A 263 -17.59 -46.33 25.13
CA SER A 263 -19.03 -46.49 24.90
C SER A 263 -19.51 -47.91 25.16
N LYS A 264 -18.76 -48.93 24.70
CA LYS A 264 -19.08 -50.35 24.90
C LYS A 264 -18.92 -50.79 26.37
N SER A 265 -18.03 -50.15 27.13
CA SER A 265 -17.87 -50.36 28.57
C SER A 265 -19.04 -49.79 29.39
N LYS A 266 -19.70 -48.72 28.93
CA LYS A 266 -20.85 -48.11 29.61
C LYS A 266 -22.18 -48.83 29.34
N GLY A 267 -22.25 -49.70 28.34
CA GLY A 267 -23.44 -50.51 28.00
C GLY A 267 -23.50 -51.90 28.66
N LYS A 268 -22.63 -52.20 29.62
CA LYS A 268 -22.59 -53.49 30.35
C LYS A 268 -22.69 -53.32 31.89
N ALA A 269 -23.26 -52.22 32.36
CA ALA A 269 -23.66 -52.03 33.75
C ALA A 269 -25.20 -52.09 33.86
#